data_AF-A0AAV8E9N3-F1
#
_entry.id   AF-A0AAV8E9N3-F1
#
_cell.length_a   1.000
_cell.length_b   1.000
_cell.length_c   1.000
_cell.angle_alpha   90.00
_cell.angle_beta   90.00
_cell.angle_gamma   90.00
#
_symmetry.space_group_name_H-M   'P 1'
#
loop_
_entity.id
_entity.type
_entity.pdbx_description
1 polymer ?
#
loop_
_entity_poly.entity_id
_entity_poly.type
_entity_poly.pdbx_seq_one_letter_code
_entity_poly.pdbx_strand_id
1 'polypeptide(L)'
;MGDTPTNFTVLRNNYWVLRHGRSIPNERGLIVSSLENGTREEFGLAALGVEQARLAGELFKKEMVELRERYFGTLELLSHDKYAEVWALDEKDPSMPPEGGESVADVASRLAVALLNMETAFQGCAVLIVSHGDTLQILQTLLQTLKENPSDNEDMELRIKNCIVNSVLSQHRKFSLSTGELQQII
;
A
#
# COMPACT_ATOMS: atom_id res chain seq x y z
N MET A 1 -3.71 31.90 36.11
CA MET A 1 -4.90 31.17 35.65
C MET A 1 -4.63 30.84 34.20
N GLY A 2 -4.28 29.57 33.94
CA GLY A 2 -3.81 29.13 32.64
C GLY A 2 -4.99 28.67 31.79
N ASP A 3 -5.13 29.26 30.61
CA ASP A 3 -5.93 28.69 29.54
C ASP A 3 -5.00 27.83 28.69
N THR A 4 -5.18 26.52 28.79
CA THR A 4 -4.53 25.55 27.88
C THR A 4 -5.49 25.34 26.71
N PRO A 5 -5.09 25.56 25.45
CA PRO A 5 -5.94 25.20 24.33
C PRO A 5 -6.05 23.69 24.29
N THR A 6 -7.25 23.16 24.50
CA THR A 6 -7.58 21.75 24.27
C THR A 6 -7.51 21.48 22.78
N ASN A 7 -6.31 21.10 22.32
CA ASN A 7 -6.04 20.79 20.93
C ASN A 7 -6.69 19.43 20.62
N PHE A 8 -7.97 19.44 20.29
CA PHE A 8 -8.71 18.27 19.83
C PHE A 8 -8.28 17.89 18.42
N THR A 9 -7.15 17.18 18.27
CA THR A 9 -6.97 16.29 17.12
C THR A 9 -7.73 14.99 17.43
N VAL A 10 -9.06 15.02 17.23
CA VAL A 10 -9.97 13.98 17.75
C VAL A 10 -9.71 12.60 17.15
N LEU A 11 -9.25 12.50 15.90
CA LEU A 11 -9.04 11.20 15.25
C LEU A 11 -7.75 11.19 14.42
N ARG A 12 -7.00 10.09 14.51
CA ARG A 12 -5.68 9.88 13.87
C ARG A 12 -5.68 8.81 12.79
N ASN A 13 -6.87 8.36 12.36
CA ASN A 13 -7.05 7.23 11.46
C ASN A 13 -7.71 7.68 10.15
N ASN A 14 -7.48 6.91 9.09
CA ASN A 14 -8.20 7.04 7.82
C ASN A 14 -9.50 6.25 7.88
N TYR A 15 -10.63 6.91 7.62
CA TYR A 15 -11.96 6.29 7.63
C TYR A 15 -12.49 6.21 6.21
N TRP A 16 -12.64 4.98 5.70
CA TRP A 16 -13.27 4.71 4.42
C TRP A 16 -14.75 4.43 4.65
N VAL A 17 -15.61 5.13 3.90
CA VAL A 17 -17.06 4.94 3.95
C VAL A 17 -17.58 4.49 2.59
N LEU A 18 -18.37 3.43 2.57
CA LEU A 18 -19.00 2.90 1.36
C LEU A 18 -20.51 2.79 1.57
N ARG A 19 -21.29 3.47 0.74
CA ARG A 19 -22.73 3.23 0.65
C ARG A 19 -22.96 1.93 -0.12
N HIS A 20 -23.95 1.14 0.31
CA HIS A 20 -24.36 -0.07 -0.43
C HIS A 20 -24.62 0.24 -1.92
N GLY A 21 -24.35 -0.74 -2.79
CA GLY A 21 -24.65 -0.64 -4.22
C GLY A 21 -26.17 -0.54 -4.50
N ARG A 22 -26.54 -0.25 -5.75
CA ARG A 22 -27.93 -0.19 -6.20
C ARG A 22 -28.71 -1.45 -5.79
N SER A 23 -29.77 -1.29 -5.00
CA SER A 23 -30.64 -2.40 -4.63
C SER A 23 -31.85 -2.55 -5.54
N ILE A 24 -32.47 -3.72 -5.56
CA ILE A 24 -33.73 -3.97 -6.30
C ILE A 24 -34.83 -2.96 -5.89
N PRO A 25 -35.02 -2.62 -4.59
CA PRO A 25 -35.91 -1.54 -4.16
C PRO A 25 -35.56 -0.18 -4.77
N ASN A 26 -34.27 0.15 -4.90
CA ASN A 26 -33.87 1.41 -5.53
C ASN A 26 -34.33 1.46 -6.99
N GLU A 27 -34.22 0.35 -7.74
CA GLU A 27 -34.71 0.26 -9.13
C GLU A 27 -36.23 0.40 -9.21
N ARG A 28 -36.94 -0.09 -8.20
CA ARG A 28 -38.40 0.00 -8.10
C ARG A 28 -38.90 1.31 -7.49
N GLY A 29 -38.02 2.22 -7.07
CA GLY A 29 -38.39 3.46 -6.38
C GLY A 29 -39.01 3.26 -5.00
N LEU A 30 -38.68 2.15 -4.33
CA LEU A 30 -39.22 1.79 -3.02
C LEU A 30 -38.27 2.21 -1.89
N ILE A 31 -38.86 2.58 -0.76
CA ILE A 31 -38.14 2.80 0.49
C ILE A 31 -38.15 1.50 1.29
N VAL A 32 -36.96 1.01 1.63
CA VAL A 32 -36.75 -0.11 2.55
C VAL A 32 -35.83 0.39 3.65
N SER A 33 -36.32 0.37 4.89
CA SER A 33 -35.61 0.93 6.04
C SER A 33 -35.70 0.07 7.31
N SER A 34 -36.68 -0.84 7.42
CA SER A 34 -36.78 -1.76 8.55
C SER A 34 -35.85 -2.96 8.38
N LEU A 35 -35.31 -3.46 9.49
CA LEU A 35 -34.49 -4.68 9.51
C LEU A 35 -35.21 -5.89 8.91
N GLU A 36 -36.49 -6.08 9.26
CA GLU A 36 -37.32 -7.18 8.73
C GLU A 36 -37.40 -7.17 7.20
N ASN A 37 -37.54 -6.00 6.58
CA ASN A 37 -37.54 -5.92 5.12
C ASN A 37 -36.12 -5.98 4.55
N GLY A 38 -35.12 -5.39 5.23
CA GLY A 38 -33.73 -5.35 4.76
C GLY A 38 -33.05 -6.72 4.62
N THR A 39 -33.57 -7.78 5.26
CA THR A 39 -33.03 -9.14 5.18
C THR A 39 -33.71 -10.02 4.11
N ARG A 40 -34.76 -9.51 3.45
CA ARG A 40 -35.50 -10.25 2.41
C ARG A 40 -34.68 -10.30 1.12
N GLU A 41 -34.57 -11.50 0.53
CA GLU A 41 -33.76 -11.72 -0.68
C GLU A 41 -34.23 -10.85 -1.85
N GLU A 42 -35.54 -10.65 -2.01
CA GLU A 42 -36.10 -9.80 -3.06
C GLU A 42 -35.73 -8.32 -2.95
N PHE A 43 -35.17 -7.91 -1.80
CA PHE A 43 -34.72 -6.54 -1.52
C PHE A 43 -33.19 -6.40 -1.48
N GLY A 44 -32.45 -7.43 -1.89
CA GLY A 44 -31.01 -7.41 -2.01
C GLY A 44 -30.46 -6.47 -3.09
N LEU A 45 -29.15 -6.57 -3.35
CA LEU A 45 -28.51 -5.80 -4.42
C LEU A 45 -29.05 -6.22 -5.79
N ALA A 46 -29.27 -5.23 -6.66
CA ALA A 46 -29.46 -5.49 -8.07
C ALA A 46 -28.12 -5.87 -8.72
N ALA A 47 -28.15 -6.40 -9.94
CA ALA A 47 -26.93 -6.81 -10.66
C ALA A 47 -25.91 -5.67 -10.76
N LEU A 48 -26.36 -4.44 -11.05
CA LEU A 48 -25.50 -3.25 -11.05
C LEU A 48 -24.91 -2.95 -9.67
N GLY A 49 -25.69 -3.17 -8.60
CA GLY A 49 -25.22 -2.94 -7.23
C GLY A 49 -24.14 -3.93 -6.80
N VAL A 50 -24.21 -5.19 -7.24
CA VAL A 50 -23.16 -6.18 -7.02
C VAL A 50 -21.87 -5.75 -7.70
N GLU A 51 -21.96 -5.29 -8.96
CA GLU A 51 -20.78 -4.81 -9.69
C GLU A 51 -20.18 -3.55 -9.06
N GLN A 52 -21.02 -2.62 -8.58
CA GLN A 52 -20.57 -1.45 -7.83
C GLN A 52 -19.81 -1.84 -6.56
N ALA A 53 -20.31 -2.82 -5.80
CA ALA A 53 -19.64 -3.31 -4.60
C ALA A 53 -18.30 -3.97 -4.93
N ARG A 54 -18.24 -4.76 -6.01
CA ARG A 54 -17.00 -5.36 -6.52
C ARG A 54 -15.97 -4.29 -6.88
N LEU A 55 -16.36 -3.29 -7.67
CA LEU A 55 -15.48 -2.20 -8.08
C LEU A 55 -14.98 -1.38 -6.89
N ALA A 56 -15.83 -1.12 -5.90
CA ALA A 56 -15.42 -0.45 -4.67
C ALA A 56 -14.40 -1.28 -3.87
N GLY A 57 -14.59 -2.60 -3.80
CA GLY A 57 -13.63 -3.53 -3.20
C GLY A 57 -12.29 -3.54 -3.94
N GLU A 58 -12.31 -3.55 -5.28
CA GLU A 58 -11.08 -3.47 -6.09
C GLU A 58 -10.37 -2.13 -5.93
N LEU A 59 -11.11 -1.02 -5.83
CA LEU A 59 -10.55 0.30 -5.55
C LEU A 59 -9.84 0.28 -4.19
N PHE A 60 -10.54 -0.18 -3.14
CA PHE A 60 -9.96 -0.25 -1.79
C PHE A 60 -8.74 -1.19 -1.73
N LYS A 61 -8.77 -2.30 -2.47
CA LYS A 61 -7.65 -3.22 -2.58
C LYS A 61 -6.45 -2.58 -3.27
N LYS A 62 -6.66 -1.80 -4.33
CA LYS A 62 -5.58 -1.08 -5.04
C LYS A 62 -4.83 -0.11 -4.12
N GLU A 63 -5.52 0.52 -3.18
CA GLU A 63 -4.88 1.39 -2.19
C GLU A 63 -3.90 0.63 -1.26
N MET A 64 -4.06 -0.69 -1.12
CA MET A 64 -3.30 -1.49 -0.16
C MET A 64 -2.36 -2.51 -0.81
N VAL A 65 -2.60 -2.89 -2.07
CA VAL A 65 -1.87 -3.98 -2.73
C VAL A 65 -0.40 -3.66 -2.93
N GLU A 66 -0.07 -2.39 -3.13
CA GLU A 66 1.31 -1.96 -3.38
C GLU A 66 2.18 -1.96 -2.13
N LEU A 67 1.58 -2.05 -0.94
CA LEU A 67 2.27 -2.10 0.36
C LEU A 67 2.23 -3.49 0.99
N ARG A 68 1.78 -4.52 0.27
CA ARG A 68 1.83 -5.91 0.77
C ARG A 68 3.26 -6.42 0.89
N GLU A 69 3.46 -7.51 1.64
CA GLU A 69 4.78 -8.16 1.70
C GLU A 69 5.24 -8.65 0.32
N ARG A 70 6.55 -8.69 0.12
CA ARG A 70 7.18 -9.38 -1.01
C ARG A 70 6.70 -10.82 -1.08
N TYR A 71 6.24 -11.22 -2.26
CA TYR A 71 5.83 -12.59 -2.53
C TYR A 71 7.05 -13.45 -2.80
N PHE A 72 7.29 -14.48 -1.99
CA PHE A 72 8.45 -15.36 -2.11
C PHE A 72 8.18 -16.62 -2.98
N GLY A 73 7.03 -16.69 -3.66
CA GLY A 73 6.72 -17.74 -4.62
C GLY A 73 6.62 -19.12 -3.97
N THR A 74 7.34 -20.10 -4.53
CA THR A 74 7.38 -21.49 -4.03
C THR A 74 7.93 -21.64 -2.60
N LEU A 75 8.51 -20.59 -2.04
CA LEU A 75 9.00 -20.55 -0.66
C LEU A 75 7.90 -20.20 0.37
N GLU A 76 6.68 -19.88 -0.07
CA GLU A 76 5.55 -19.62 0.83
C GLU A 76 5.29 -20.81 1.76
N LEU A 77 4.99 -20.53 3.03
CA LEU A 77 4.76 -21.51 4.10
C LEU A 77 5.99 -22.36 4.50
N LEU A 78 7.18 -22.03 4.03
CA LEU A 78 8.44 -22.65 4.47
C LEU A 78 9.07 -21.90 5.66
N SER A 79 10.11 -22.49 6.27
CA SER A 79 10.88 -21.86 7.36
C SER A 79 11.52 -20.54 6.93
N HIS A 80 11.64 -19.59 7.86
CA HIS A 80 12.38 -18.34 7.67
C HIS A 80 13.86 -18.55 7.33
N ASP A 81 14.42 -19.75 7.55
CA ASP A 81 15.81 -20.08 7.17
C ASP A 81 16.03 -19.95 5.65
N LYS A 82 14.95 -20.08 4.87
CA LYS A 82 14.97 -19.90 3.41
C LYS A 82 15.24 -18.48 2.96
N TYR A 83 15.11 -17.50 3.86
CA TYR A 83 15.45 -16.12 3.52
C TYR A 83 16.92 -15.98 3.09
N ALA A 84 17.85 -16.76 3.66
CA ALA A 84 19.25 -16.73 3.27
C ALA A 84 19.46 -17.01 1.77
N GLU A 85 18.65 -17.90 1.19
CA GLU A 85 18.70 -18.24 -0.23
C GLU A 85 18.22 -17.06 -1.10
N VAL A 86 17.17 -16.36 -0.65
CA VAL A 86 16.62 -15.17 -1.33
C VAL A 86 17.61 -14.01 -1.25
N TRP A 87 18.15 -13.71 -0.08
CA TRP A 87 19.13 -12.62 0.08
C TRP A 87 20.38 -12.84 -0.78
N ALA A 88 20.83 -14.10 -0.91
CA ALA A 88 21.97 -14.44 -1.76
C ALA A 88 21.66 -14.30 -3.27
N LEU A 89 20.40 -14.41 -3.67
CA LEU A 89 19.96 -14.07 -5.02
C LEU A 89 19.92 -12.55 -5.20
N ASP A 90 19.34 -11.83 -4.25
CA ASP A 90 19.22 -10.38 -4.29
C ASP A 90 20.59 -9.68 -4.35
N GLU A 91 21.59 -10.18 -3.62
CA GLU A 91 22.96 -9.65 -3.64
C GLU A 91 23.64 -9.82 -5.01
N LYS A 92 23.27 -10.87 -5.76
CA LYS A 92 23.80 -11.09 -7.11
C LYS A 92 23.09 -10.20 -8.14
N ASP A 93 21.76 -10.18 -8.08
CA ASP A 93 20.94 -9.34 -8.95
C ASP A 93 19.58 -9.07 -8.31
N PRO A 94 19.29 -7.83 -7.85
CA PRO A 94 17.99 -7.44 -7.31
C PRO A 94 16.84 -7.53 -8.32
N SER A 95 17.13 -7.74 -9.60
CA SER A 95 16.12 -7.95 -10.66
C SER A 95 15.75 -9.42 -10.84
N MET A 96 16.44 -10.34 -10.15
CA MET A 96 16.20 -11.77 -10.26
C MET A 96 15.21 -12.23 -9.16
N PRO A 97 14.03 -12.75 -9.53
CA PRO A 97 13.06 -13.26 -8.56
C PRO A 97 13.41 -14.69 -8.11
N PRO A 98 13.01 -15.09 -6.89
CA PRO A 98 12.89 -16.52 -6.56
C PRO A 98 11.79 -17.17 -7.40
N GLU A 99 11.77 -18.50 -7.49
CA GLU A 99 10.82 -19.22 -8.34
C GLU A 99 9.36 -18.91 -7.98
N GLY A 100 8.64 -18.29 -8.92
CA GLY A 100 7.25 -17.87 -8.77
C GLY A 100 7.04 -16.62 -7.89
N GLY A 101 8.11 -16.02 -7.36
CA GLY A 101 8.03 -14.86 -6.48
C GLY A 101 8.40 -13.54 -7.16
N GLU A 102 8.55 -12.50 -6.35
CA GLU A 102 8.94 -11.15 -6.74
C GLU A 102 10.44 -10.92 -6.53
N SER A 103 11.07 -10.22 -7.46
CA SER A 103 12.40 -9.64 -7.28
C SER A 103 12.32 -8.37 -6.44
N VAL A 104 13.47 -7.85 -5.99
CA VAL A 104 13.54 -6.53 -5.34
C VAL A 104 13.05 -5.44 -6.31
N ALA A 105 13.37 -5.56 -7.60
CA ALA A 105 12.92 -4.63 -8.63
C ALA A 105 11.39 -4.65 -8.86
N ASP A 106 10.75 -5.83 -8.77
CA ASP A 106 9.29 -5.93 -8.87
C ASP A 106 8.60 -5.21 -7.70
N VAL A 107 9.11 -5.44 -6.48
CA VAL A 107 8.61 -4.75 -5.28
C VAL A 107 8.87 -3.25 -5.36
N ALA A 108 10.06 -2.82 -5.80
CA ALA A 108 10.37 -1.40 -5.98
C ALA A 108 9.44 -0.73 -7.01
N SER A 109 9.13 -1.42 -8.11
CA SER A 109 8.22 -0.91 -9.15
C SER A 109 6.81 -0.69 -8.64
N ARG A 110 6.32 -1.61 -7.81
CA ARG A 110 4.98 -1.53 -7.22
C ARG A 110 4.92 -0.46 -6.12
N LEU A 111 5.97 -0.34 -5.31
CA LEU A 111 6.13 0.74 -4.33
C LEU A 111 6.27 2.12 -4.98
N ALA A 112 6.85 2.22 -6.18
CA ALA A 112 6.89 3.46 -6.93
C ALA A 112 5.49 4.00 -7.25
N VAL A 113 4.55 3.10 -7.58
CA VAL A 113 3.13 3.45 -7.78
C VAL A 113 2.52 3.95 -6.47
N ALA A 114 2.76 3.27 -5.35
CA ALA A 114 2.29 3.71 -4.03
C ALA A 114 2.82 5.10 -3.67
N LEU A 115 4.12 5.33 -3.86
CA LEU A 115 4.77 6.61 -3.59
C LEU A 115 4.16 7.73 -4.45
N LEU A 116 4.02 7.51 -5.75
CA LEU A 116 3.44 8.51 -6.65
C LEU A 116 2.00 8.85 -6.27
N ASN A 117 1.20 7.86 -5.90
CA ASN A 117 -0.17 8.07 -5.44
C ASN A 117 -0.21 8.88 -4.13
N MET A 118 0.67 8.56 -3.16
CA MET A 118 0.75 9.29 -1.90
C MET A 118 1.20 10.74 -2.10
N GLU A 119 2.23 10.99 -2.90
CA GLU A 119 2.74 12.34 -3.19
C GLU A 119 1.72 13.17 -4.00
N THR A 120 0.92 12.53 -4.85
CA THR A 120 -0.19 13.20 -5.56
C THR A 120 -1.34 13.55 -4.61
N ALA A 121 -1.63 12.68 -3.64
CA ALA A 121 -2.77 12.83 -2.74
C ALA A 121 -2.50 13.77 -1.55
N PHE A 122 -1.25 13.86 -1.08
CA PHE A 122 -0.90 14.56 0.15
C PHE A 122 0.31 15.48 -0.05
N GLN A 123 0.17 16.74 0.36
CA GLN A 123 1.27 17.72 0.34
C GLN A 123 1.48 18.29 1.73
N GLY A 124 2.74 18.34 2.19
CA GLY A 124 3.11 18.92 3.49
C GLY A 124 2.58 18.16 4.72
N CYS A 125 2.20 16.90 4.55
CA CYS A 125 1.68 16.04 5.60
C CYS A 125 2.75 15.08 6.13
N ALA A 126 2.64 14.70 7.41
CA ALA A 126 3.37 13.56 7.95
C ALA A 126 2.59 12.27 7.61
N VAL A 127 3.20 11.38 6.83
CA VAL A 127 2.58 10.12 6.40
C VAL A 127 3.21 8.96 7.17
N LEU A 128 2.38 8.15 7.84
CA LEU A 128 2.80 6.90 8.47
C LEU A 128 2.48 5.73 7.54
N ILE A 129 3.50 4.96 7.17
CA ILE A 129 3.37 3.78 6.31
C ILE A 129 3.55 2.52 7.16
N VAL A 130 2.51 1.68 7.21
CA VAL A 130 2.54 0.39 7.92
C VAL A 130 2.54 -0.72 6.88
N SER A 131 3.58 -1.54 6.88
CA SER A 131 3.80 -2.63 5.94
C SER A 131 4.69 -3.69 6.61
N HIS A 132 5.41 -4.48 5.81
CA HIS A 132 6.23 -5.59 6.26
C HIS A 132 7.73 -5.29 6.10
N GLY A 133 8.57 -6.13 6.71
CA GLY A 133 9.98 -5.85 6.89
C GLY A 133 10.75 -5.68 5.58
N ASP A 134 10.56 -6.57 4.60
CA ASP A 134 11.31 -6.50 3.34
C ASP A 134 10.78 -5.37 2.44
N THR A 135 9.45 -5.24 2.40
CA THR A 135 8.78 -4.15 1.67
C THR A 135 9.22 -2.77 2.16
N LEU A 136 9.31 -2.55 3.49
CA LEU A 136 9.77 -1.28 4.06
C LEU A 136 11.26 -1.02 3.86
N GLN A 137 12.11 -2.06 3.78
CA GLN A 137 13.52 -1.92 3.42
C GLN A 137 13.69 -1.37 2.01
N ILE A 138 12.95 -1.93 1.06
CA ILE A 138 13.00 -1.51 -0.35
C ILE A 138 12.43 -0.10 -0.49
N LEU A 139 11.33 0.22 0.20
CA LEU A 139 10.76 1.57 0.21
C LEU A 139 11.75 2.62 0.75
N GLN A 140 12.41 2.34 1.87
CA GLN A 140 13.41 3.22 2.46
C GLN A 140 14.57 3.49 1.50
N THR A 141 14.96 2.49 0.71
CA THR A 141 16.01 2.63 -0.32
C THR A 141 15.64 3.66 -1.37
N LEU A 142 14.40 3.61 -1.88
CA LEU A 142 13.90 4.57 -2.86
C LEU A 142 13.84 5.99 -2.25
N LEU A 143 13.24 6.12 -1.08
CA LEU A 143 13.07 7.41 -0.40
C LEU A 143 14.42 8.07 -0.04
N GLN A 144 15.38 7.29 0.46
CA GLN A 144 16.71 7.79 0.78
C GLN A 144 17.46 8.25 -0.48
N THR A 145 17.34 7.50 -1.58
CA THR A 145 17.95 7.88 -2.87
C THR A 145 17.33 9.18 -3.41
N LEU A 146 16.01 9.32 -3.32
CA LEU A 146 15.30 10.55 -3.73
C LEU A 146 15.69 11.76 -2.86
N LYS A 147 15.92 11.54 -1.56
CA LYS A 147 16.40 12.55 -0.61
C LYS A 147 17.80 13.04 -0.95
N GLU A 148 18.70 12.11 -1.28
CA GLU A 148 20.11 12.39 -1.60
C GLU A 148 20.29 13.05 -2.97
N ASN A 149 19.33 12.88 -3.87
CA ASN A 149 19.34 13.44 -5.22
C ASN A 149 18.13 14.38 -5.42
N PRO A 150 18.12 15.56 -4.76
CA PRO A 150 17.06 16.55 -4.95
C PRO A 150 17.13 17.12 -6.37
N SER A 151 15.97 17.22 -7.02
CA SER A 151 15.82 17.87 -8.31
C SER A 151 14.48 18.60 -8.34
N ASP A 152 14.53 19.91 -8.55
CA ASP A 152 13.36 20.80 -8.50
C ASP A 152 12.59 20.84 -9.83
N ASN A 153 13.17 20.34 -10.92
CA ASN A 153 12.65 20.48 -12.29
C ASN A 153 12.35 19.14 -12.98
N GLU A 154 12.55 18.01 -12.31
CA GLU A 154 12.26 16.69 -12.86
C GLU A 154 10.89 16.17 -12.41
N ASP A 155 10.16 15.60 -13.36
CA ASP A 155 8.92 14.88 -13.14
C ASP A 155 9.11 13.78 -12.08
N MET A 156 8.21 13.75 -11.08
CA MET A 156 8.35 12.86 -9.92
C MET A 156 8.29 11.38 -10.32
N GLU A 157 7.45 11.01 -11.28
CA GLU A 157 7.37 9.64 -11.78
C GLU A 157 8.71 9.23 -12.40
N LEU A 158 9.34 10.10 -13.19
CA LEU A 158 10.67 9.86 -13.75
C LEU A 158 11.74 9.72 -12.67
N ARG A 159 11.72 10.58 -11.64
CA ARG A 159 12.67 10.52 -10.51
C ARG A 159 12.58 9.19 -9.76
N ILE A 160 11.37 8.74 -9.46
CA ILE A 160 11.15 7.46 -8.78
C ILE A 160 11.62 6.31 -9.66
N LYS A 161 11.29 6.30 -10.96
CA LYS A 161 11.73 5.26 -11.90
C LYS A 161 13.26 5.19 -12.02
N ASN A 162 13.95 6.33 -11.99
CA ASN A 162 15.41 6.39 -12.04
C ASN A 162 16.09 5.80 -10.79
N CYS A 163 15.35 5.62 -9.68
CA CYS A 163 15.85 4.95 -8.49
C CYS A 163 15.78 3.40 -8.61
N ILE A 164 15.01 2.87 -9.57
CA ILE A 164 14.84 1.42 -9.77
C ILE A 164 15.99 0.90 -10.64
N VAL A 165 17.20 0.97 -10.10
CA VAL A 165 18.43 0.51 -10.75
C VAL A 165 19.22 -0.37 -9.78
N ASN A 166 19.98 -1.30 -10.34
CA ASN A 166 20.69 -2.32 -9.57
C ASN A 166 21.59 -1.73 -8.46
N SER A 167 22.31 -0.64 -8.73
CA SER A 167 23.20 0.02 -7.76
C SER A 167 22.48 0.55 -6.52
N VAL A 168 21.22 0.97 -6.67
CA VAL A 168 20.35 1.46 -5.61
C VAL A 168 19.70 0.27 -4.90
N LEU A 169 19.03 -0.61 -5.66
CA LEU A 169 18.26 -1.71 -5.10
C LEU A 169 19.11 -2.72 -4.32
N SER A 170 20.37 -2.92 -4.70
CA SER A 170 21.31 -3.78 -3.96
C SER A 170 21.58 -3.28 -2.53
N GLN A 171 21.21 -2.04 -2.19
CA GLN A 171 21.39 -1.47 -0.86
C GLN A 171 20.24 -1.73 0.10
N HIS A 172 19.13 -2.36 -0.34
CA HIS A 172 17.90 -2.46 0.46
C HIS A 172 18.08 -3.05 1.86
N ARG A 173 19.03 -3.98 2.01
CA ARG A 173 19.37 -4.61 3.30
C ARG A 173 19.97 -3.68 4.34
N LYS A 174 20.48 -2.52 3.94
CA LYS A 174 21.02 -1.51 4.87
C LYS A 174 19.93 -0.86 5.72
N PHE A 175 18.66 -0.97 5.30
CA PHE A 175 17.52 -0.31 5.92
C PHE A 175 16.65 -1.29 6.73
N SER A 176 17.25 -2.35 7.27
CA SER A 176 16.54 -3.36 8.06
C SER A 176 15.86 -2.74 9.28
N LEU A 177 14.62 -3.16 9.56
CA LEU A 177 13.85 -2.74 10.72
C LEU A 177 13.63 -3.90 11.68
N SER A 178 13.64 -3.61 12.97
CA SER A 178 13.18 -4.51 14.02
C SER A 178 11.65 -4.61 14.02
N THR A 179 11.09 -5.70 14.54
CA THR A 179 9.64 -5.85 14.65
C THR A 179 9.04 -4.74 15.53
N GLY A 180 8.12 -3.96 14.96
CA GLY A 180 7.47 -2.84 15.66
C GLY A 180 8.32 -1.58 15.77
N GLU A 181 9.46 -1.50 15.08
CA GLU A 181 10.29 -0.31 15.03
C GLU A 181 9.61 0.84 14.27
N LEU A 182 9.66 2.04 14.84
CA LEU A 182 9.25 3.28 14.18
C LEU A 182 10.52 4.06 13.80
N GLN A 183 10.70 4.31 12.50
CA GLN A 183 11.85 5.03 11.97
C GLN A 183 11.39 6.16 11.04
N GLN A 184 11.94 7.36 11.24
CA GLN A 184 11.78 8.46 10.31
C GLN A 184 12.79 8.32 9.16
N ILE A 185 12.33 8.49 7.92
CA ILE A 185 13.15 8.29 6.70
C ILE A 185 13.64 9.65 6.16
N ILE A 186 12.70 10.55 5.89
CA ILE A 186 12.96 11.90 5.38
C ILE A 186 12.80 12.97 6.45
#